data_AF-A0AA39NSX1-F1
#
_entry.id   AF-A0AA39NSX1-F1
#
_cell.length_a   1.000
_cell.length_b   1.000
_cell.length_c   1.000
_cell.angle_alpha   90.00
_cell.angle_beta   90.00
_cell.angle_gamma   90.00
#
_symmetry.space_group_name_H-M   'P 1'
#
loop_
_entity.id
_entity.type
_entity.pdbx_description
1 polymer ?
#
loop_
_entity_poly.entity_id
_entity_poly.type
_entity_poly.pdbx_seq_one_letter_code
_entity_poly.pdbx_strand_id
1 'polypeptide(L)'
;MSTNTTNTTAMPSSTTIGTPTSATDNAEPRFIIAFMGTRRVFLQWSDIAEYDALFVILHEQFPEITLEYKHKYAIQTNDLDICGGVYVDIPKELWGKIGT
;
A
#
# COMPACT_ATOMS: atom_id res chain seq x y z
N MET A 1 60.26 34.44 35.01
CA MET A 1 58.80 34.27 35.15
C MET A 1 58.27 33.90 33.79
N SER A 2 57.84 32.64 33.61
CA SER A 2 57.38 32.10 32.33
C SER A 2 55.91 32.45 32.08
N THR A 3 55.57 32.90 30.88
CA THR A 3 54.18 32.98 30.41
C THR A 3 54.02 32.19 29.11
N ASN A 4 53.48 30.98 29.28
CA ASN A 4 52.62 30.18 28.39
C ASN A 4 51.57 31.03 27.64
N THR A 5 50.91 30.66 26.53
CA THR A 5 50.88 29.51 25.61
C THR A 5 50.07 29.96 24.39
N THR A 6 50.40 29.42 23.22
CA THR A 6 49.87 29.69 21.88
C THR A 6 48.38 29.34 21.68
N ASN A 7 47.69 30.19 20.90
CA ASN A 7 46.45 30.03 20.12
C ASN A 7 45.68 28.69 20.19
N THR A 8 44.35 28.76 20.40
CA THR A 8 43.41 27.75 19.86
C THR A 8 42.02 28.34 19.56
N THR A 9 41.76 28.46 18.26
CA THR A 9 40.58 28.03 17.49
C THR A 9 39.16 28.25 18.05
N ALA A 10 38.38 28.97 17.23
CA ALA A 10 36.93 29.13 17.31
C ALA A 10 36.17 27.80 17.40
N MET A 11 35.15 27.76 18.25
CA MET A 11 34.21 26.64 18.38
C MET A 11 32.89 27.02 17.68
N PRO A 12 32.41 26.26 16.69
CA PRO A 12 31.08 26.49 16.13
C PRO A 12 30.00 25.91 17.06
N SER A 13 28.90 26.65 17.22
CA SER A 13 27.70 26.22 17.93
C SER A 13 27.15 24.93 17.33
N SER A 14 27.02 23.86 18.12
CA SER A 14 26.34 22.64 17.68
C SER A 14 24.84 22.91 17.59
N THR A 15 24.35 23.12 16.37
CA THR A 15 22.92 23.07 16.11
C THR A 15 22.54 21.59 16.05
N THR A 16 21.85 21.11 17.09
CA THR A 16 21.19 19.79 17.05
C THR A 16 20.14 19.82 15.95
N ILE A 17 20.48 19.29 14.78
CA ILE A 17 19.49 18.90 13.80
C ILE A 17 18.88 17.60 14.35
N GLY A 18 17.78 17.73 15.08
CA GLY A 18 16.88 16.60 15.25
C GLY A 18 16.39 16.23 13.86
N THR A 19 16.81 15.07 13.35
CA THR A 19 16.16 14.48 12.18
C THR A 19 14.67 14.45 12.47
N PRO A 20 13.79 15.05 11.64
CA PRO A 20 12.37 14.84 11.81
C PRO A 20 12.16 13.34 11.67
N THR A 21 11.81 12.68 12.78
CA THR A 21 11.31 11.32 12.75
C THR A 21 10.14 11.34 11.80
N SER A 22 10.31 10.74 10.61
CA SER A 22 9.22 10.53 9.68
C SER A 22 8.15 9.82 10.49
N ALA A 23 7.02 10.51 10.71
CA ALA A 23 5.86 9.87 11.29
C ALA A 23 5.64 8.61 10.46
N THR A 24 5.57 7.45 11.13
CA THR A 24 5.06 6.25 10.49
C THR A 24 3.67 6.64 10.02
N ASP A 25 3.55 6.92 8.73
CA ASP A 25 2.27 7.14 8.08
C ASP A 25 1.53 5.83 8.28
N ASN A 26 0.66 5.80 9.29
CA ASN A 26 -0.18 4.65 9.54
C ASN A 26 -1.22 4.68 8.44
N ALA A 27 -0.82 4.19 7.27
CA ALA A 27 -1.67 4.13 6.10
C ALA A 27 -2.96 3.44 6.52
N GLU A 28 -4.08 4.15 6.36
CA GLU A 28 -5.40 3.62 6.69
C GLU A 28 -5.58 2.24 6.05
N PRO A 29 -6.13 1.25 6.79
CA PRO A 29 -6.34 -0.08 6.24
C PRO A 29 -7.18 -0.01 4.97
N ARG A 30 -6.62 -0.51 3.86
CA ARG A 30 -7.31 -0.56 2.57
C ARG A 30 -7.99 -1.91 2.41
N PHE A 31 -9.21 -1.87 1.90
CA PHE A 31 -10.05 -3.06 1.73
C PHE A 31 -10.50 -3.22 0.29
N ILE A 32 -10.55 -4.48 -0.14
CA ILE A 32 -11.26 -4.90 -1.34
C ILE A 32 -12.59 -5.47 -0.89
N ILE A 33 -13.68 -4.96 -1.46
CA ILE A 33 -15.02 -5.46 -1.21
C ILE A 33 -15.44 -6.27 -2.43
N ALA A 34 -15.53 -7.58 -2.26
CA ALA A 34 -15.95 -8.48 -3.33
C ALA A 34 -17.43 -8.87 -3.16
N PHE A 35 -18.17 -8.83 -4.26
CA PHE A 35 -19.60 -9.12 -4.30
C PHE A 35 -19.87 -10.28 -5.25
N MET A 36 -20.72 -11.22 -4.83
CA MET A 36 -21.29 -12.22 -5.73
C MET A 36 -22.76 -12.45 -5.39
N GLY A 37 -23.65 -11.93 -6.24
CA GLY A 37 -25.08 -11.84 -5.94
C GLY A 37 -25.32 -11.01 -4.68
N THR A 38 -25.88 -11.62 -3.64
CA THR A 38 -26.14 -10.98 -2.34
C THR A 38 -25.01 -11.14 -1.33
N ARG A 39 -24.03 -12.02 -1.59
CA ARG A 39 -22.90 -12.25 -0.67
C ARG A 39 -21.84 -11.18 -0.86
N ARG A 40 -21.20 -10.82 0.24
CA ARG A 40 -20.13 -9.82 0.30
C ARG A 40 -19.03 -10.31 1.22
N VAL A 41 -17.79 -10.10 0.82
CA VAL A 41 -16.63 -10.31 1.68
C VAL A 41 -15.73 -9.09 1.64
N PHE A 42 -15.14 -8.79 2.80
CA PHE A 42 -14.16 -7.73 2.96
C PHE A 42 -12.79 -8.40 3.05
N LEU A 43 -11.90 -8.05 2.14
CA LEU A 43 -10.54 -8.56 2.10
C LEU A 43 -9.60 -7.39 2.38
N GLN A 44 -8.66 -7.56 3.30
CA GLN A 44 -7.65 -6.54 3.53
C GLN A 44 -6.59 -6.61 2.42
N TRP A 45 -6.19 -5.46 1.89
CA TRP A 45 -5.24 -5.42 0.77
C TRP A 45 -3.89 -6.04 1.14
N SER A 46 -3.46 -5.87 2.40
CA SER A 46 -2.22 -6.46 2.93
C SER A 46 -2.17 -7.99 2.84
N ASP A 47 -3.33 -8.64 2.80
CA ASP A 47 -3.43 -10.10 2.81
C ASP A 47 -3.33 -10.68 1.39
N ILE A 48 -3.34 -9.81 0.37
CA ILE A 48 -3.35 -10.19 -1.04
C ILE A 48 -2.00 -9.80 -1.67
N ALA A 49 -1.08 -10.78 -1.69
CA ALA A 49 0.27 -10.57 -2.23
C ALA A 49 0.28 -10.25 -3.73
N GLU A 50 -0.63 -10.85 -4.50
CA GLU A 50 -0.69 -10.73 -5.96
C GLU A 50 -2.09 -10.99 -6.51
N TYR A 51 -2.31 -10.62 -7.78
CA TYR A 51 -3.60 -10.81 -8.45
C TYR A 51 -4.08 -12.27 -8.45
N ASP A 52 -3.16 -13.23 -8.56
CA ASP A 52 -3.52 -14.65 -8.56
C ASP A 52 -3.90 -15.15 -7.14
N ALA A 53 -3.29 -14.58 -6.10
CA ALA A 53 -3.65 -14.86 -4.70
C ALA A 53 -5.06 -14.36 -4.36
N LEU A 54 -5.49 -13.24 -4.95
CA LEU A 54 -6.88 -12.77 -4.82
C LEU A 54 -7.87 -13.87 -5.22
N PHE A 55 -7.65 -14.52 -6.37
CA PHE A 55 -8.57 -15.54 -6.87
C PHE A 55 -8.62 -16.78 -6.00
N VAL A 56 -7.51 -17.15 -5.35
CA VAL A 56 -7.49 -18.25 -4.38
C VAL A 56 -8.39 -17.91 -3.19
N ILE A 57 -8.21 -16.73 -2.60
CA ILE A 57 -9.04 -16.27 -1.47
C ILE A 57 -10.51 -16.14 -1.89
N LEU A 58 -10.77 -15.59 -3.08
CA LEU A 58 -12.13 -15.48 -3.60
C LEU A 58 -12.75 -16.84 -3.85
N HIS A 59 -12.02 -17.85 -4.33
CA HIS A 59 -12.53 -19.21 -4.47
C HIS A 59 -12.90 -19.84 -3.12
N GLU A 60 -12.12 -19.59 -2.07
CA GLU A 60 -12.43 -20.07 -0.72
C GLU A 60 -13.72 -19.44 -0.18
N GLN A 61 -13.94 -18.14 -0.43
CA GLN A 61 -15.15 -17.43 0.00
C GLN A 61 -16.36 -17.69 -0.91
N PHE A 62 -16.08 -17.95 -2.19
CA PHE A 62 -17.03 -18.12 -3.28
C PHE A 62 -16.62 -19.34 -4.13
N PRO A 63 -16.96 -20.57 -3.71
CA PRO A 63 -16.55 -21.79 -4.41
C PRO A 63 -17.01 -21.88 -5.86
N GLU A 64 -17.99 -21.05 -6.27
CA GLU A 64 -18.47 -20.93 -7.64
C GLU A 64 -17.47 -20.19 -8.56
N ILE A 65 -16.52 -19.45 -8.01
CA ILE A 65 -15.42 -18.86 -8.77
C ILE A 65 -14.46 -19.97 -9.16
N THR A 66 -14.31 -20.25 -10.44
CA THR A 66 -13.39 -21.30 -10.90
C THR A 66 -12.03 -20.71 -11.23
N LEU A 67 -10.96 -21.17 -10.58
CA LEU A 67 -9.60 -20.66 -10.79
C LEU A 67 -9.11 -20.79 -12.24
N GLU A 68 -9.50 -21.87 -12.93
CA GLU A 68 -9.20 -22.08 -14.36
C GLU A 68 -9.76 -20.96 -15.25
N TYR A 69 -10.90 -20.40 -14.85
CA TYR A 69 -11.61 -19.33 -15.56
C TYR A 69 -11.37 -17.95 -14.97
N LYS A 70 -10.31 -17.74 -14.15
CA LYS A 70 -10.00 -16.43 -13.55
C LYS A 70 -9.95 -15.28 -14.57
N HIS A 71 -9.50 -15.57 -15.79
CA HIS A 71 -9.43 -14.63 -16.92
C HIS A 71 -10.80 -14.19 -17.48
N LYS A 72 -11.90 -14.80 -17.03
CA LYS A 72 -13.27 -14.45 -17.41
C LYS A 72 -13.97 -13.55 -16.39
N TYR A 73 -13.35 -13.30 -15.24
CA TYR A 73 -13.89 -12.42 -14.23
C TYR A 73 -13.25 -11.03 -14.36
N ALA A 74 -14.10 -10.00 -14.31
CA ALA A 74 -13.66 -8.62 -14.17
C ALA A 74 -13.60 -8.26 -12.68
N ILE A 75 -12.52 -7.63 -12.25
CA ILE A 75 -12.37 -7.10 -10.89
C ILE A 75 -12.51 -5.59 -10.99
N GLN A 76 -13.59 -5.05 -10.46
CA GLN A 76 -13.89 -3.64 -10.62
C GLN A 76 -13.46 -2.81 -9.41
N THR A 77 -12.88 -1.64 -9.65
CA THR A 77 -12.57 -0.63 -8.62
C THR A 77 -12.94 0.78 -9.06
N ASN A 78 -13.13 1.66 -8.08
CA ASN A 78 -13.24 3.11 -8.24
C ASN A 78 -11.99 3.85 -7.69
N ASP A 79 -10.96 3.13 -7.23
CA ASP A 79 -9.82 3.68 -6.49
C ASP A 79 -8.69 4.27 -7.36
N LEU A 80 -8.79 4.27 -8.69
CA LEU A 80 -7.80 4.94 -9.54
C LEU A 80 -8.26 6.34 -9.92
N ASP A 81 -7.33 7.29 -10.02
CA ASP A 81 -7.62 8.65 -10.49
C ASP A 81 -8.29 8.67 -11.87
N ILE A 82 -7.93 7.72 -12.74
CA ILE A 82 -8.55 7.54 -14.06
C ILE A 82 -10.00 7.06 -14.00
N CYS A 83 -10.45 6.51 -12.85
CA CYS A 83 -11.81 6.02 -12.68
C CYS A 83 -12.83 7.14 -12.62
N GLY A 84 -12.48 8.31 -12.07
CA GLY A 84 -13.43 9.42 -11.93
C GLY A 84 -14.74 9.05 -11.21
N GLY A 85 -14.70 8.09 -10.28
CA GLY A 85 -15.88 7.56 -9.58
C GLY A 85 -16.66 6.48 -10.35
N VAL A 86 -16.17 6.01 -11.50
CA VAL A 86 -16.73 4.91 -12.27
C VAL A 86 -16.01 3.61 -11.94
N TYR A 87 -16.77 2.51 -11.80
CA TYR A 87 -16.21 1.18 -11.67
C TYR A 87 -15.58 0.74 -13.00
N VAL A 88 -14.26 0.52 -13.00
CA VAL A 88 -13.51 0.00 -14.15
C VAL A 88 -12.85 -1.31 -13.79
N ASP A 89 -12.72 -2.20 -14.78
CA ASP A 89 -11.98 -3.45 -14.61
C ASP A 89 -10.50 -3.16 -14.35
N ILE A 90 -9.89 -3.89 -13.41
CA ILE A 90 -8.48 -3.80 -13.05
C ILE A 90 -7.70 -4.82 -13.87
N PRO A 91 -6.86 -4.37 -14.82
CA PRO A 91 -5.90 -5.26 -15.47
C PRO A 91 -4.92 -5.82 -14.45
N LYS A 92 -4.52 -7.10 -14.62
CA LYS A 92 -3.56 -7.79 -13.73
C LYS A 92 -2.29 -6.96 -13.48
N GLU A 93 -1.78 -6.32 -14.52
CA GLU A 93 -0.57 -5.49 -14.50
C GLU A 93 -0.68 -4.22 -13.65
N LEU A 94 -1.90 -3.76 -13.35
CA LEU A 94 -2.14 -2.58 -12.52
C LEU A 94 -2.40 -2.95 -11.05
N TRP A 95 -2.56 -4.23 -10.72
CA TRP A 95 -2.88 -4.69 -9.36
C TRP A 95 -1.95 -4.14 -8.27
N GLY A 96 -0.63 -4.20 -8.51
CA GLY A 96 0.37 -3.74 -7.54
C GLY A 96 0.43 -2.22 -7.37
N LYS A 97 -0.18 -1.45 -8.27
CA LYS A 97 -0.20 0.02 -8.20
C LYS A 97 -1.42 0.57 -7.46
N ILE A 98 -2.48 -0.22 -7.36
CA ILE A 98 -3.73 0.24 -6.74
C ILE A 98 -3.61 0.15 -5.21
N GLY A 99 -2.80 -0.75 -4.67
CA GLY A 99 -2.63 -0.97 -3.23
C GLY A 99 -1.54 -0.16 -2.53
N THR A 100 -0.69 0.54 -3.28
CA THR A 100 0.41 1.39 -2.78
C THR A 100 0.02 2.85 -2.75
#